data_AF-A0AAN0Y055-F1
#
_entry.id   AF-A0AAN0Y055-F1
#
_cell.length_a   1.000
_cell.length_b   1.000
_cell.length_c   1.000
_cell.angle_alpha   90.00
_cell.angle_beta   90.00
_cell.angle_gamma   90.00
#
_symmetry.space_group_name_H-M   'P 1'
#
loop_
_entity.id
_entity.type
_entity.pdbx_description
1 polymer ?
#
loop_
_entity_poly.entity_id
_entity_poly.type
_entity_poly.pdbx_seq_one_letter_code
_entity_poly.pdbx_strand_id
1 'polypeptide(L)'
;MMRAVISGTVLTVGCSFSAFSQEELKGCDAKEFAVEQQLEYAKVQGKEQHIEGLERALASVQSECIREEQRQKLHAEIEKSTQKEKLQASSETEWELSQ
;
A
#
# COMPACT_ATOMS: atom_id res chain seq x y z
N MET A 1 -11.54 22.58 56.94
CA MET A 1 -12.12 21.70 55.91
C MET A 1 -11.49 22.08 54.58
N MET A 2 -10.73 21.15 53.99
CA MET A 2 -10.00 21.35 52.74
C MET A 2 -10.90 21.03 51.55
N ARG A 3 -10.79 21.82 50.47
CA ARG A 3 -10.33 21.40 49.14
C ARG A 3 -10.75 22.44 48.10
N ALA A 4 -9.79 23.25 47.65
CA ALA A 4 -9.92 24.03 46.43
C ALA A 4 -9.86 23.06 45.23
N VAL A 5 -10.87 23.13 44.37
CA VAL A 5 -10.94 22.41 43.09
C VAL A 5 -10.09 23.20 42.10
N ILE A 6 -8.89 22.70 41.78
CA ILE A 6 -8.04 23.29 40.75
C ILE A 6 -8.38 22.57 39.43
N SER A 7 -9.05 23.33 38.58
CA SER A 7 -9.50 22.99 37.23
C SER A 7 -8.32 22.61 36.34
N GLY A 8 -8.33 21.38 35.83
CA GLY A 8 -7.31 20.87 34.91
C GLY A 8 -7.44 21.49 33.53
N THR A 9 -6.44 22.28 33.12
CA THR A 9 -6.32 22.74 31.73
C THR A 9 -5.49 21.71 30.96
N VAL A 10 -6.16 20.86 30.17
CA VAL A 10 -5.51 19.95 29.23
C VAL A 10 -5.11 20.77 28.01
N LEU A 11 -3.80 20.96 27.82
CA LEU A 11 -3.22 21.65 26.67
C LEU A 11 -3.01 20.62 25.56
N THR A 12 -4.04 20.40 24.74
CA THR A 12 -3.97 19.56 23.53
C THR A 12 -3.21 20.31 22.44
N VAL A 13 -1.90 20.06 22.35
CA VAL A 13 -1.08 20.42 21.18
C VAL A 13 -1.50 19.51 20.02
N GLY A 14 -2.33 20.04 19.11
CA GLY A 14 -2.67 19.37 17.86
C GLY A 14 -1.53 19.52 16.86
N CYS A 15 -0.80 18.45 16.58
CA CYS A 15 0.09 18.39 15.43
C CYS A 15 -0.76 18.30 14.15
N SER A 16 -0.89 19.41 13.42
CA SER A 16 -1.46 19.42 12.08
C SER A 16 -0.46 18.78 11.11
N PHE A 17 -0.67 17.49 10.81
CA PHE A 17 0.01 16.86 9.68
C PHE A 17 -0.65 17.36 8.39
N SER A 18 0.01 18.29 7.69
CA SER A 18 -0.39 18.72 6.35
C SER A 18 -0.32 17.53 5.40
N ALA A 19 -1.49 17.06 4.95
CA ALA A 19 -1.61 16.03 3.93
C ALA A 19 -1.10 16.60 2.60
N PHE A 20 0.10 16.18 2.21
CA PHE A 20 0.67 16.49 0.90
C PHE A 20 -0.05 15.62 -0.14
N SER A 21 -0.87 16.23 -1.00
CA SER A 21 -1.45 15.57 -2.18
C SER A 21 -0.45 15.73 -3.32
N GLN A 22 0.47 14.77 -3.43
CA GLN A 22 1.34 14.58 -4.60
C GLN A 22 0.58 13.70 -5.60
N GLU A 23 0.70 13.98 -6.89
CA GLU A 23 0.14 13.20 -8.00
C GLU A 23 0.18 11.70 -7.67
N GLU A 24 -1.00 11.08 -7.66
CA GLU A 24 -1.26 9.90 -6.83
C GLU A 24 -0.59 8.67 -7.46
N LEU A 25 0.73 8.52 -7.25
CA LEU A 25 1.36 7.21 -7.28
C LEU A 25 0.48 6.31 -6.41
N LYS A 26 0.03 5.19 -6.95
CA LYS A 26 -0.87 4.25 -6.27
C LYS A 26 -0.16 2.93 -6.03
N GLY A 27 -0.62 2.23 -4.99
CA GLY A 27 -0.11 0.91 -4.67
C GLY A 27 1.36 0.93 -4.29
N CYS A 28 2.17 0.16 -4.99
CA CYS A 28 3.55 -0.12 -4.64
C CYS A 28 4.50 1.03 -4.90
N ASP A 29 4.38 1.67 -6.07
CA ASP A 29 5.22 2.79 -6.46
C ASP A 29 5.08 3.97 -5.48
N ALA A 30 3.88 4.19 -4.95
CA ALA A 30 3.60 5.21 -3.93
C ALA A 30 4.36 4.97 -2.63
N LYS A 31 4.37 3.70 -2.19
CA LYS A 31 5.01 3.29 -0.94
C LYS A 31 6.51 3.36 -1.06
N GLU A 32 7.05 2.92 -2.20
CA GLU A 32 8.48 2.99 -2.47
C GLU A 32 8.95 4.45 -2.48
N PHE A 33 8.30 5.29 -3.28
CA PHE A 33 8.61 6.71 -3.38
C PHE A 33 8.51 7.45 -2.03
N ALA A 34 7.53 7.12 -1.19
CA ALA A 34 7.40 7.71 0.14
C ALA A 34 8.57 7.36 1.07
N VAL A 35 9.08 6.12 1.01
CA VAL A 35 10.24 5.69 1.81
C VAL A 35 11.53 6.31 1.27
N GLU A 36 11.67 6.42 -0.05
CA GLU A 36 12.81 7.08 -0.69
C GLU A 36 12.93 8.56 -0.30
N GLN A 37 11.82 9.31 -0.27
CA GLN A 37 11.84 10.70 0.19
C GLN A 37 12.25 10.83 1.66
N GLN A 38 11.78 9.91 2.52
CA GLN A 38 12.20 9.90 3.93
C GLN A 38 13.69 9.57 4.06
N LEU A 39 14.21 8.68 3.21
CA LEU A 39 15.62 8.31 3.18
C LEU A 39 16.50 9.49 2.74
N GLU A 40 16.09 10.22 1.71
CA GLU A 40 16.79 11.45 1.27
C GLU A 40 16.85 12.48 2.41
N TYR A 41 15.70 12.74 3.05
CA TYR A 41 15.63 13.65 4.18
C TYR A 41 16.51 13.20 5.36
N ALA A 42 16.53 11.90 5.68
CA ALA A 42 17.35 11.35 6.74
C ALA A 42 18.86 11.45 6.45
N LYS A 43 19.26 11.27 5.18
CA LYS A 43 20.64 11.44 4.71
C LYS A 43 21.14 12.87 4.92
N VAL A 44 20.31 13.87 4.61
CA VAL A 44 20.64 15.28 4.83
C VAL A 44 20.86 15.58 6.32
N GLN A 45 20.11 14.92 7.22
CA GLN A 45 20.25 15.13 8.67
C GLN A 45 21.37 14.30 9.34
N GLY A 46 22.00 13.36 8.62
CA GLY A 46 23.08 12.53 9.18
C GLY A 46 22.65 11.58 10.30
N LYS A 47 21.38 11.16 10.33
CA LYS A 47 20.86 10.22 11.35
C LYS A 47 21.05 8.79 10.90
N GLU A 48 22.27 8.26 11.06
CA GLU A 48 22.71 6.98 10.51
C GLU A 48 21.80 5.79 10.86
N GLN A 49 21.37 5.63 12.12
CA GLN A 49 20.44 4.57 12.51
C GLN A 49 19.05 4.69 11.84
N HIS A 50 18.63 5.93 11.56
CA HIS A 50 17.36 6.18 10.88
C HIS A 50 17.48 5.81 9.39
N ILE A 51 18.62 6.11 8.77
CA ILE A 51 18.95 5.72 7.38
C ILE A 51 18.92 4.20 7.25
N GLU A 52 19.61 3.46 8.13
CA GLU A 52 19.62 1.98 8.12
C GLU A 52 18.22 1.38 8.31
N GLY A 53 17.37 2.04 9.10
CA GLY A 53 15.97 1.63 9.28
C GLY A 53 15.15 1.81 8.00
N LEU A 54 15.33 2.96 7.33
CA LEU A 54 14.63 3.30 6.09
C LEU A 54 15.11 2.45 4.91
N GLU A 55 16.39 2.08 4.85
CA GLU A 55 16.91 1.15 3.83
C GLU A 55 16.31 -0.25 3.97
N ARG A 56 16.19 -0.75 5.21
CA ARG A 56 15.49 -2.02 5.49
C ARG A 56 14.01 -1.94 5.12
N ALA A 57 13.36 -0.81 5.43
CA ALA A 57 11.96 -0.60 5.06
C ALA A 57 11.79 -0.58 3.53
N LEU A 58 12.68 0.09 2.80
CA LEU A 58 12.67 0.13 1.34
C LEU A 58 12.80 -1.26 0.72
N ALA A 59 13.77 -2.05 1.18
CA ALA A 59 13.95 -3.43 0.73
C ALA A 59 12.72 -4.30 1.01
N SER A 60 12.07 -4.11 2.17
CA SER A 60 10.83 -4.80 2.51
C SER A 60 9.71 -4.43 1.53
N VAL A 61 9.48 -3.14 1.29
CA VAL A 61 8.45 -2.66 0.35
C VAL A 61 8.66 -3.23 -1.04
N GLN A 62 9.89 -3.17 -1.57
CA GLN A 62 10.21 -3.75 -2.88
C GLN A 62 9.89 -5.24 -2.95
N SER A 63 10.25 -6.01 -1.92
CA SER A 63 9.97 -7.46 -1.87
C SER A 63 8.47 -7.77 -1.83
N GLU A 64 7.68 -6.98 -1.10
CA GLU A 64 6.23 -7.13 -1.04
C GLU A 64 5.60 -6.78 -2.38
N CYS A 65 6.12 -5.76 -3.05
CA CYS A 65 5.60 -5.28 -4.31
C CYS A 65 5.80 -6.27 -5.46
N ILE A 66 6.96 -6.92 -5.54
CA ILE A 66 7.19 -8.02 -6.48
C ILE A 66 6.19 -9.15 -6.24
N ARG A 67 5.93 -9.51 -4.97
CA ARG A 67 4.99 -10.58 -4.63
C ARG A 67 3.55 -10.21 -5.02
N GLU A 68 3.14 -8.97 -4.81
CA GLU A 68 1.81 -8.49 -5.20
C GLU A 68 1.64 -8.51 -6.73
N GLU A 69 2.65 -8.08 -7.50
CA GLU A 69 2.63 -8.13 -8.97
C GLU A 69 2.46 -9.58 -9.47
N GLN A 70 3.23 -10.53 -8.92
CA GLN A 70 3.14 -11.95 -9.28
C GLN A 70 1.75 -12.52 -8.97
N ARG A 71 1.16 -12.16 -7.82
CA ARG A 71 -0.19 -12.58 -7.46
C ARG A 71 -1.23 -12.02 -8.42
N GLN A 72 -1.16 -10.73 -8.74
CA GLN A 72 -2.09 -10.11 -9.70
C GLN A 72 -2.00 -10.78 -11.07
N LYS A 73 -0.79 -11.08 -11.55
CA LYS A 73 -0.57 -11.80 -12.79
C LYS A 73 -1.19 -13.21 -12.77
N LEU A 74 -1.00 -13.94 -11.68
CA LEU A 74 -1.59 -15.27 -11.50
C LEU A 74 -3.13 -15.20 -11.49
N HIS A 75 -3.70 -14.24 -10.76
CA HIS A 75 -5.16 -14.04 -10.72
C HIS A 75 -5.74 -13.70 -12.10
N ALA A 76 -5.07 -12.82 -12.86
CA ALA A 76 -5.49 -12.48 -14.22
C ALA A 76 -5.42 -13.69 -15.18
N GLU A 77 -4.42 -14.55 -15.03
CA GLU A 77 -4.31 -15.77 -15.83
C GLU A 77 -5.43 -16.77 -15.51
N ILE A 78 -5.71 -16.99 -14.22
CA ILE A 78 -6.82 -17.85 -13.77
C ILE A 78 -8.16 -17.31 -14.26
N GLU A 79 -8.40 -16.00 -14.14
CA GLU A 79 -9.65 -15.41 -14.62
C GLU A 79 -9.82 -15.60 -16.13
N LYS A 80 -8.74 -15.42 -16.90
CA LYS A 80 -8.73 -15.64 -18.35
C LYS A 80 -8.98 -17.09 -18.72
N SER A 81 -8.42 -18.06 -18.00
CA SER A 81 -8.67 -19.48 -18.26
C SER A 81 -10.12 -19.85 -17.94
N THR A 82 -10.64 -19.42 -16.77
CA THR A 82 -12.04 -19.62 -16.39
C THR A 82 -13.01 -18.99 -17.39
N GLN A 83 -12.69 -17.81 -17.92
CA GLN A 83 -13.52 -17.17 -18.96
C GLN A 83 -13.56 -18.00 -20.24
N LYS A 84 -12.41 -18.52 -20.69
CA LYS A 84 -12.34 -19.42 -21.86
C LYS A 84 -13.15 -20.69 -21.65
N GLU A 85 -13.02 -21.34 -20.49
CA GLU A 85 -13.78 -22.55 -20.16
C GLU A 85 -15.28 -22.28 -20.17
N LYS A 86 -15.73 -21.16 -19.61
CA LYS A 86 -17.15 -20.74 -19.65
C LYS A 86 -17.65 -20.48 -21.07
N LEU A 87 -16.84 -19.82 -21.90
CA LEU A 87 -17.18 -19.58 -23.30
C LEU A 87 -17.25 -20.89 -24.09
N GLN A 88 -16.31 -21.80 -23.87
CA GLN A 88 -16.32 -23.12 -24.49
C GLN A 88 -17.54 -23.91 -24.07
N ALA A 89 -17.84 -24.00 -22.77
CA ALA A 89 -19.02 -24.67 -22.25
C ALA A 89 -20.32 -24.07 -22.82
N SER A 90 -20.41 -22.73 -22.94
CA SER A 90 -21.58 -22.07 -23.53
C SER A 90 -21.72 -22.39 -25.03
N SER A 91 -20.62 -22.40 -25.79
CA SER A 91 -20.63 -22.85 -27.19
C SER A 91 -21.00 -24.32 -27.30
N GLU A 92 -20.64 -25.11 -26.27
CA GLU A 92 -20.91 -26.54 -26.23
C GLU A 92 -22.41 -26.81 -26.06
N THR A 93 -23.02 -26.12 -25.11
CA THR A 93 -24.47 -26.20 -24.88
C THR A 93 -25.31 -25.69 -26.05
N GLU A 94 -24.80 -24.74 -26.83
CA GLU A 94 -25.53 -24.18 -27.98
C GLU A 94 -25.60 -25.15 -29.16
N TRP A 95 -24.53 -25.94 -29.40
CA TRP A 95 -24.60 -26.98 -30.44
C TRP A 95 -25.46 -28.17 -30.01
N GLU A 96 -25.51 -28.52 -28.72
CA GLU A 96 -26.37 -29.60 -28.19
C GLU A 96 -27.85 -29.28 -28.34
N LEU A 97 -28.23 -28.01 -28.20
CA LEU A 97 -29.62 -27.55 -28.37
C LEU A 97 -30.06 -27.45 -29.84
N SER A 98 -29.13 -27.54 -30.79
CA SER A 98 -29.36 -27.41 -32.23
C SER A 98 -29.35 -28.76 -32.98
N GLN A 99 -29.21 -29.87 -32.25
CA GLN A 99 -29.34 -31.27 -32.70
C GLN A 99 -30.69 -31.85 -32.26
#